data_AF-A0A420IUR2-F1
#
_entry.id   AF-A0A420IUR2-F1
#
_cell.length_a   1.000
_cell.length_b   1.000
_cell.length_c   1.000
_cell.angle_alpha   90.00
_cell.angle_beta   90.00
_cell.angle_gamma   90.00
#
_symmetry.space_group_name_H-M   'P 1'
#
loop_
_entity.id
_entity.type
_entity.pdbx_description
1 polymer ?
#
loop_
_entity_poly.entity_id
_entity_poly.type
_entity_poly.pdbx_seq_one_letter_code
_entity_poly.pdbx_strand_id
1 'polypeptide(L)'
;MANEYEGVDLDDMNLMELTSPKVNNFISLFIKIYKDRNYKEEALWENHCDHFEGWTKEVLVLCSKQVLTNLRDYLRENGVFVYNARGASKFDKLAKVISEPLQHT
;
A
#
# COMPACT_ATOMS: atom_id res chain seq x y z
N MET A 1 5.07 24.08 -11.50
CA MET A 1 4.27 23.34 -10.51
C MET A 1 5.25 22.50 -9.73
N ALA A 2 5.50 22.84 -8.46
CA ALA A 2 6.38 22.04 -7.61
C ALA A 2 5.73 20.67 -7.38
N ASN A 3 6.48 19.59 -7.59
CA ASN A 3 6.02 18.24 -7.32
C ASN A 3 5.95 18.13 -5.80
N GLU A 4 4.75 18.06 -5.21
CA GLU A 4 4.48 18.02 -3.76
C GLU A 4 5.09 16.79 -3.02
N TYR A 5 5.95 16.04 -3.71
CA TYR A 5 6.57 14.79 -3.28
C TYR A 5 8.11 14.84 -3.34
N GLU A 6 8.73 15.98 -3.69
CA GLU A 6 10.19 16.12 -3.60
C GLU A 6 10.63 16.14 -2.12
N GLY A 7 11.34 15.09 -1.70
CA GLY A 7 11.96 15.00 -0.37
C GLY A 7 11.23 14.15 0.67
N VAL A 8 10.14 13.47 0.31
CA VAL A 8 9.49 12.51 1.22
C VAL A 8 10.15 11.15 1.04
N ASP A 9 10.93 10.75 2.06
CA ASP A 9 11.46 9.39 2.16
C ASP A 9 10.35 8.45 2.66
N LEU A 10 10.18 7.30 2.01
CA LEU A 10 9.25 6.27 2.48
C LEU A 10 9.71 5.72 3.84
N ASP A 11 11.00 5.80 4.15
CA ASP A 11 11.60 5.25 5.37
C ASP A 11 11.47 6.19 6.59
N ASP A 12 11.04 7.45 6.41
CA ASP A 12 10.90 8.45 7.49
C ASP A 12 9.52 8.40 8.19
N MET A 13 8.71 7.36 7.95
CA MET A 13 7.38 7.30 8.55
C MET A 13 7.38 6.71 9.96
N ASN A 14 7.24 7.59 10.96
CA ASN A 14 7.01 7.17 12.34
C ASN A 14 5.57 6.69 12.57
N LEU A 15 5.41 5.39 12.86
CA LEU A 15 4.11 4.75 13.14
C LEU A 15 3.35 5.36 14.34
N MET A 16 4.05 6.03 15.27
CA MET A 16 3.43 6.68 16.43
C MET A 16 2.77 8.04 16.10
N GLU A 17 3.01 8.59 14.92
CA GLU A 17 2.47 9.89 14.48
C GLU A 17 1.60 9.81 13.22
N LEU A 18 1.01 8.65 12.97
CA LEU A 18 0.19 8.43 11.78
C LEU A 18 -1.09 9.26 11.82
N THR A 19 -1.29 10.06 10.77
CA THR A 19 -2.51 10.83 10.53
C THR A 19 -3.06 10.47 9.15
N SER A 20 -4.36 10.72 8.92
CA SER A 20 -4.98 10.46 7.62
C SER A 20 -4.20 11.07 6.44
N PRO A 21 -3.75 12.35 6.49
CA PRO A 21 -2.92 12.91 5.42
C PRO A 21 -1.59 12.18 5.21
N LYS A 22 -0.87 11.84 6.29
CA LYS A 22 0.42 11.12 6.19
C LYS A 22 0.25 9.74 5.55
N VAL A 23 -0.75 8.97 5.99
CA VAL A 23 -1.07 7.64 5.45
C VAL A 23 -1.49 7.73 3.97
N ASN A 24 -2.34 8.70 3.61
CA ASN A 24 -2.76 8.91 2.22
C ASN A 24 -1.58 9.26 1.31
N ASN A 25 -0.69 10.14 1.77
CA ASN A 25 0.48 10.57 1.00
C ASN A 25 1.45 9.43 0.77
N PHE A 26 1.73 8.61 1.80
CA PHE A 26 2.61 7.47 1.65
C PHE A 26 2.11 6.47 0.63
N ILE A 27 0.84 6.05 0.72
CA ILE A 27 0.29 5.08 -0.24
C ILE A 27 0.33 5.65 -1.66
N SER A 28 0.02 6.94 -1.82
CA SER A 28 0.08 7.61 -3.13
C SER A 28 1.51 7.65 -3.68
N LEU A 29 2.50 7.92 -2.81
CA LEU A 29 3.91 7.97 -3.17
C LEU A 29 4.45 6.57 -3.52
N PHE A 30 4.11 5.54 -2.74
CA PHE A 30 4.41 4.15 -3.04
C PHE A 30 3.90 3.78 -4.44
N ILE A 31 2.60 3.98 -4.71
CA ILE A 31 2.02 3.68 -6.03
C ILE A 31 2.78 4.41 -7.14
N LYS A 32 3.12 5.68 -6.95
CA LYS A 32 3.84 6.49 -7.96
C LYS A 32 5.23 5.92 -8.24
N ILE A 33 6.07 5.72 -7.21
CA ILE A 33 7.46 5.26 -7.35
C ILE A 33 7.49 3.89 -8.04
N TYR A 34 6.68 2.95 -7.58
CA TYR A 34 6.70 1.58 -8.08
C TYR A 34 6.06 1.46 -9.47
N LYS A 35 5.10 2.33 -9.80
CA LYS A 35 4.56 2.46 -11.15
C LYS A 35 5.58 3.05 -12.12
N ASP A 36 6.28 4.12 -11.74
CA ASP A 36 7.30 4.77 -12.58
C ASP A 36 8.48 3.83 -12.87
N ARG A 37 8.77 2.91 -11.94
CA ARG A 37 9.80 1.87 -12.11
C ARG A 37 9.28 0.56 -12.71
N ASN A 38 7.98 0.48 -13.04
CA ASN A 38 7.34 -0.69 -13.67
C ASN A 38 7.53 -2.01 -12.89
N TYR A 39 7.44 -1.96 -11.56
CA TYR A 39 7.47 -3.16 -10.70
C TYR A 39 6.19 -3.98 -10.88
N LYS A 40 6.34 -5.31 -10.87
CA LYS A 40 5.25 -6.28 -11.09
C LYS A 40 5.49 -7.56 -10.29
N GLU A 41 4.43 -8.34 -10.16
CA GLU A 41 4.44 -9.72 -9.66
C GLU A 41 5.16 -9.80 -8.30
N GLU A 42 6.09 -10.73 -8.14
CA GLU A 42 6.84 -11.00 -6.91
C GLU A 42 7.62 -9.78 -6.41
N ALA A 43 8.32 -9.09 -7.30
CA ALA A 43 9.07 -7.89 -6.91
C ALA A 43 8.16 -6.79 -6.36
N LEU A 44 6.95 -6.62 -6.91
CA LEU A 44 5.99 -5.66 -6.38
C LEU A 44 5.39 -6.11 -5.04
N TRP A 45 5.11 -7.41 -4.90
CA TRP A 45 4.57 -7.98 -3.67
C TRP A 45 5.57 -7.86 -2.51
N GLU A 46 6.84 -8.25 -2.71
CA GLU A 46 7.90 -8.16 -1.69
C GLU A 46 8.04 -6.72 -1.19
N ASN A 47 8.17 -5.76 -2.12
CA ASN A 47 8.32 -4.35 -1.75
C ASN A 47 7.08 -3.77 -1.05
N HIS A 48 5.88 -4.25 -1.42
CA HIS A 48 4.67 -3.90 -0.70
C HIS A 48 4.68 -4.47 0.72
N CYS A 49 5.11 -5.71 0.93
CA CYS A 49 5.21 -6.30 2.25
C CYS A 49 6.23 -5.57 3.12
N ASP A 50 7.42 -5.29 2.59
CA ASP A 50 8.50 -4.60 3.31
C ASP A 50 8.10 -3.18 3.75
N HIS A 51 7.57 -2.37 2.82
CA HIS A 51 7.21 -0.98 3.14
C HIS A 51 5.99 -0.83 4.05
N PHE A 52 5.11 -1.82 4.07
CA PHE A 52 3.92 -1.82 4.91
C PHE A 52 4.08 -2.74 6.13
N GLU A 53 5.30 -3.22 6.42
CA GLU A 53 5.57 -4.04 7.59
C GLU A 53 5.08 -3.34 8.87
N GLY A 54 4.36 -4.08 9.73
CA GLY A 54 3.80 -3.56 10.97
C GLY A 54 2.52 -2.73 10.81
N TRP A 55 2.04 -2.47 9.59
CA TRP A 55 0.76 -1.78 9.40
C TRP A 55 -0.41 -2.68 9.75
N THR A 56 -1.25 -2.19 10.66
CA THR A 56 -2.47 -2.88 11.06
C THR A 56 -3.69 -2.34 10.31
N LYS A 57 -4.83 -3.02 10.48
CA LYS A 57 -6.12 -2.54 9.98
C LYS A 57 -6.43 -1.12 10.47
N GLU A 58 -6.12 -0.81 11.72
CA GLU A 58 -6.36 0.49 12.34
C GLU A 58 -5.61 1.61 11.61
N VAL A 59 -4.38 1.35 11.17
CA VAL A 59 -3.61 2.27 10.33
C VAL A 59 -4.29 2.45 8.97
N LEU A 60 -4.67 1.35 8.31
CA LEU A 60 -5.32 1.42 7.01
C LEU A 60 -6.67 2.15 7.07
N VAL A 61 -7.39 2.10 8.20
CA VAL A 61 -8.65 2.83 8.42
C VAL A 61 -8.46 4.36 8.40
N LEU A 62 -7.26 4.86 8.71
CA LEU A 62 -6.94 6.29 8.55
C LEU A 62 -6.91 6.73 7.09
N CYS A 63 -6.71 5.79 6.17
CA CYS A 63 -6.62 6.09 4.74
C CYS A 63 -8.01 6.34 4.13
N SER A 64 -8.06 7.28 3.19
CA SER A 64 -9.26 7.50 2.39
C SER A 64 -9.60 6.25 1.57
N LYS A 65 -10.89 5.99 1.39
CA LYS A 65 -11.38 4.86 0.59
C LYS A 65 -10.87 4.89 -0.85
N GLN A 66 -10.65 6.08 -1.42
CA GLN A 66 -10.16 6.23 -2.78
C GLN A 66 -8.70 5.77 -2.88
N VAL A 67 -7.83 6.23 -1.99
CA VAL A 67 -6.40 5.88 -2.01
C VAL A 67 -6.20 4.37 -1.81
N LEU A 68 -6.95 3.74 -0.90
CA LEU A 68 -6.91 2.27 -0.74
C LEU A 68 -7.44 1.51 -1.96
N THR A 69 -8.41 2.09 -2.67
CA THR A 69 -8.91 1.50 -3.91
C THR A 69 -7.81 1.54 -4.97
N ASN A 70 -7.12 2.67 -5.10
CA ASN A 70 -6.00 2.83 -6.02
C ASN A 70 -4.86 1.86 -5.70
N LEU A 71 -4.50 1.68 -4.42
CA LEU A 71 -3.47 0.71 -4.01
C LEU A 71 -3.85 -0.71 -4.42
N ARG A 72 -5.08 -1.14 -4.05
CA ARG A 72 -5.58 -2.47 -4.40
C ARG A 72 -5.58 -2.70 -5.91
N ASP A 73 -6.08 -1.74 -6.67
CA ASP A 73 -6.20 -1.89 -8.13
C ASP A 73 -4.83 -1.90 -8.79
N TYR A 74 -3.91 -1.04 -8.34
CA TYR A 74 -2.51 -1.06 -8.76
C TYR A 74 -1.83 -2.41 -8.52
N LEU A 75 -1.95 -2.96 -7.31
CA LEU A 75 -1.38 -4.28 -6.97
C LEU A 75 -1.93 -5.38 -7.89
N ARG A 76 -3.26 -5.43 -8.09
CA ARG A 76 -3.91 -6.46 -8.90
C ARG A 76 -3.62 -6.33 -10.39
N GLU A 77 -3.61 -5.12 -10.92
CA GLU A 77 -3.27 -4.84 -12.32
C GLU A 77 -1.82 -5.22 -12.65
N ASN A 78 -0.96 -5.31 -11.63
CA ASN A 78 0.46 -5.63 -11.78
C ASN A 78 0.82 -7.01 -11.21
N GLY A 79 -0.14 -7.94 -11.14
CA GLY A 79 0.12 -9.35 -10.87
C GLY A 79 0.21 -9.75 -9.39
N VAL A 80 -0.07 -8.83 -8.46
CA VAL A 80 -0.14 -9.17 -7.03
C VAL A 80 -1.54 -9.67 -6.68
N PHE A 81 -1.62 -10.87 -6.11
CA PHE A 81 -2.89 -11.43 -5.66
C PHE A 81 -3.39 -10.69 -4.43
N VAL A 82 -4.57 -10.08 -4.54
CA VAL A 82 -5.28 -9.48 -3.40
C VAL A 82 -6.60 -10.22 -3.23
N TYR A 83 -6.72 -10.96 -2.13
CA TYR A 83 -7.87 -11.82 -1.86
C TYR A 83 -9.19 -11.04 -1.90
N ASN A 84 -10.16 -11.52 -2.69
CA ASN A 84 -11.44 -10.85 -2.89
C ASN A 84 -12.65 -11.72 -2.48
N ALA A 85 -12.85 -11.94 -1.18
CA ALA A 85 -14.11 -12.51 -0.67
C ALA A 85 -15.22 -11.47 -0.56
N ARG A 86 -16.46 -11.91 -0.80
CA ARG A 86 -17.68 -11.12 -0.57
C ARG A 86 -17.88 -10.95 0.94
N GLY A 87 -18.06 -9.72 1.42
CA GLY A 87 -18.28 -9.40 2.84
C GLY A 87 -17.04 -8.97 3.64
N ALA A 88 -15.82 -9.22 3.15
CA ALA A 88 -14.60 -8.72 3.78
C ALA A 88 -14.32 -7.26 3.38
N SER A 89 -13.95 -6.41 4.35
CA SER A 89 -13.65 -5.00 4.07
C SER A 89 -12.35 -4.86 3.26
N LYS A 90 -12.20 -3.77 2.49
CA LYS A 90 -10.98 -3.53 1.71
C LYS A 90 -9.74 -3.46 2.60
N PHE A 91 -9.89 -2.98 3.83
CA PHE A 91 -8.84 -2.90 4.84
C PHE A 91 -8.37 -4.30 5.25
N ASP A 92 -9.30 -5.21 5.54
CA ASP A 92 -8.97 -6.59 5.94
C ASP A 92 -8.20 -7.31 4.83
N LYS A 93 -8.57 -7.05 3.57
CA LYS A 93 -7.93 -7.69 2.41
C LYS A 93 -6.49 -7.21 2.22
N LEU A 94 -6.24 -5.91 2.35
CA LEU A 94 -4.90 -5.34 2.21
C LEU A 94 -4.01 -5.71 3.41
N ALA A 95 -4.54 -5.64 4.63
CA ALA A 95 -3.82 -6.10 5.83
C ALA A 95 -3.41 -7.58 5.74
N LYS A 96 -4.25 -8.40 5.11
CA LYS A 96 -3.92 -9.81 4.87
C LYS A 96 -2.73 -9.97 3.93
N VAL A 97 -2.69 -9.24 2.81
CA VAL A 97 -1.56 -9.30 1.86
C VAL A 97 -0.25 -8.92 2.54
N ILE A 98 -0.26 -7.93 3.44
CA ILE A 98 0.93 -7.50 4.21
C ILE A 98 1.42 -8.63 5.14
N SER A 99 0.52 -9.44 5.68
CA SER A 99 0.84 -10.49 6.67
C SER A 99 0.95 -11.89 6.07
N GLU A 100 0.84 -12.02 4.75
CA GLU A 100 0.97 -13.31 4.05
C GLU A 100 2.44 -13.72 3.98
N PRO A 101 2.79 -14.97 4.37
CA PRO A 101 4.18 -15.41 4.37
C PRO A 101 4.71 -15.72 2.96
N LEU A 102 3.84 -15.87 1.97
CA LEU A 102 4.16 -16.21 0.58
C LEU A 102 3.12 -15.60 -0.36
N GLN A 103 3.56 -15.12 -1.52
CA GLN A 103 2.64 -14.72 -2.58
C GLN A 103 1.88 -15.92 -3.15
N HIS A 104 0.59 -15.72 -3.41
CA HIS A 104 -0.22 -16.67 -4.16
C HIS A 104 -0.12 -16.38 -5.66
N THR A 105 0.49 -17.29 -6.41
CA THR A 105 0.52 -17.31 -7.89
C THR A 105 -0.73 -17.94 -8.48
#